data_AF-A0A1N7J2H2-F1
#
_entry.id   AF-A0A1N7J2H2-F1
#
_cell.length_a   1.000
_cell.length_b   1.000
_cell.length_c   1.000
_cell.angle_alpha   90.00
_cell.angle_beta   90.00
_cell.angle_gamma   90.00
#
_symmetry.space_group_name_H-M   'P 1'
#
loop_
_entity.id
_entity.type
_entity.pdbx_description
1 polymer ?
#
loop_
_entity_poly.entity_id
_entity_poly.type
_entity_poly.pdbx_seq_one_letter_code
_entity_poly.pdbx_strand_id
1 'polypeptide(L)'
;MSIQNIYYYQALVSHDSRFDGHFFVGVSSTGIYCRPVCRVRTPKIENCSFYTSAALAEAAGFRPCLKCRPELSPQIAQHVNDQNLILSAITQLEDLGHTDFSIAELSRHLHISTRHLSRMALAQFGTTPSNIILTRRLLRAKQLLTETHLPIIHVAYISGFSSLRTFNMHFKNRYQSAPSSLRKRADITEANTTRIDTTRINTKSRASTTSPAKPIKLMLQYRPPYNWQQLIEFLEQRTVRGVEYVEEQTYSRTVNLTVNEKNYQGWLQVQLHLTKANTLAIELSESLSDIIPIVLRKLEHQFDLHAEPALIAKQLGKLVNNNQGIRLPGSFDGFEMAVRAILGQQITVKAAHTLAGRFAEAFGTRIHTTHRALTTLFPSAEVASTLSIDQIASLGIISKRAHTIIILAEKISKSEIVLQPSASPDITINTLTQIPGIGPWTAHYIAMRALHWPDAFPHTDLGIMKALQERRPKKLLALAEKWRPWRAYAVMHLWHSLREPWNNSPINITNQPLENTVTSISTQCKEQS
;
A
#
# COMPACT_ATOMS: atom_id res chain seq x y z
N MET A 1 9.39 6.11 31.68
CA MET A 1 9.01 6.46 30.29
C MET A 1 7.75 5.67 29.94
N SER A 2 6.70 6.29 29.39
CA SER A 2 5.45 5.58 29.10
C SER A 2 5.66 4.52 28.00
N ILE A 3 4.90 3.44 28.05
CA ILE A 3 4.91 2.38 27.03
C ILE A 3 4.65 2.96 25.64
N GLN A 4 3.73 3.92 25.53
CA GLN A 4 3.42 4.63 24.29
C GLN A 4 4.63 5.35 23.66
N ASN A 5 5.49 5.95 24.48
CA ASN A 5 6.67 6.68 24.01
C ASN A 5 7.70 5.75 23.34
N ILE A 6 7.80 4.50 23.80
CA ILE A 6 8.70 3.50 23.20
C ILE A 6 8.24 3.17 21.77
N TYR A 7 6.94 3.02 21.56
CA TYR A 7 6.36 2.69 20.25
C TYR A 7 6.49 3.84 19.26
N TYR A 8 6.23 5.05 19.71
CA TYR A 8 6.46 6.24 18.89
C TYR A 8 7.92 6.43 18.54
N TYR A 9 8.85 6.11 19.44
CA TYR A 9 10.27 6.12 19.11
C TYR A 9 10.63 5.11 18.02
N GLN A 10 10.03 3.92 18.05
CA GLN A 10 10.29 2.90 17.03
C GLN A 10 9.73 3.29 15.67
N ALA A 11 8.51 3.86 15.62
CA ALA A 11 7.96 4.46 14.40
C ALA A 11 8.85 5.61 13.86
N LEU A 12 9.44 6.42 14.75
CA LEU A 12 10.38 7.47 14.35
C LEU A 12 11.65 6.90 13.71
N VAL A 13 12.23 5.84 14.29
CA VAL A 13 13.44 5.20 13.75
C VAL A 13 13.18 4.59 12.37
N SER A 14 11.98 4.06 12.13
CA SER A 14 11.68 3.40 10.86
C SER A 14 11.40 4.35 9.69
N HIS A 15 11.02 5.60 9.97
CA HIS A 15 10.56 6.56 8.98
C HIS A 15 9.37 6.03 8.14
N ASP A 16 8.60 5.09 8.70
CA ASP A 16 7.46 4.48 8.02
C ASP A 16 6.37 5.54 7.80
N SER A 17 6.12 5.84 6.53
CA SER A 17 5.23 6.93 6.12
C SER A 17 3.79 6.73 6.56
N ARG A 18 3.41 5.51 6.94
CA ARG A 18 2.07 5.22 7.46
C ARG A 18 1.83 5.91 8.81
N PHE A 19 2.87 6.17 9.62
CA PHE A 19 2.72 6.90 10.89
C PHE A 19 2.77 8.42 10.75
N ASP A 20 2.96 8.93 9.54
CA ASP A 20 3.12 10.36 9.32
C ASP A 20 1.83 11.12 9.69
N GLY A 21 1.94 12.10 10.58
CA GLY A 21 0.77 12.86 11.06
C GLY A 21 0.00 12.24 12.24
N HIS A 22 0.38 11.03 12.69
CA HIS A 22 -0.24 10.40 13.87
C HIS A 22 0.34 10.87 15.21
N PHE A 23 1.60 11.31 15.24
CA PHE A 23 2.26 11.83 16.43
C PHE A 23 3.49 12.69 16.07
N PHE A 24 4.07 13.32 17.09
CA PHE A 24 5.23 14.21 17.03
C PHE A 24 6.23 13.87 18.12
N VAL A 25 7.51 14.18 17.91
CA VAL A 25 8.58 13.92 18.88
C VAL A 25 9.30 15.21 19.27
N GLY A 26 9.15 15.68 20.51
CA GLY A 26 9.98 16.73 21.11
C GLY A 26 11.36 16.20 21.48
N VAL A 27 12.41 16.93 21.12
CA VAL A 27 13.81 16.56 21.36
C VAL A 27 14.43 17.57 22.33
N SER A 28 14.61 17.16 23.59
CA SER A 28 15.05 18.03 24.69
C SER A 28 16.45 18.60 24.44
N SER A 29 17.36 17.80 23.86
CA SER A 29 18.73 18.22 23.58
C SER A 29 18.85 19.38 22.59
N THR A 30 17.83 19.59 21.75
CA THR A 30 17.81 20.68 20.76
C THR A 30 16.68 21.68 21.02
N GLY A 31 15.75 21.36 21.94
CA GLY A 31 14.49 22.09 22.12
C GLY A 31 13.63 22.09 20.85
N ILE A 32 13.75 21.05 20.03
CA ILE A 32 13.09 20.94 18.72
C ILE A 32 12.13 19.77 18.73
N TYR A 33 10.88 19.92 18.28
CA TYR A 33 10.05 18.76 17.96
C TYR A 33 10.12 18.40 16.47
N CYS A 34 9.80 17.16 16.11
CA CYS A 34 9.90 16.58 14.77
C CYS A 34 8.70 15.66 14.42
N ARG A 35 8.58 15.27 13.15
CA ARG A 35 7.65 14.25 12.62
C ARG A 35 8.30 12.85 12.62
N PRO A 36 7.53 11.75 12.61
CA PRO A 36 8.10 10.39 12.60
C PRO A 36 8.83 10.02 11.31
N VAL A 37 8.53 10.69 10.19
CA VAL A 37 9.21 10.49 8.91
C VAL A 37 10.46 11.35 8.74
N CYS A 38 10.86 12.10 9.76
CA CYS A 38 11.97 13.04 9.72
C CYS A 38 13.32 12.33 9.59
N ARG A 39 13.99 12.50 8.45
CA ARG A 39 15.32 11.90 8.18
C ARG A 39 16.51 12.62 8.80
N VAL A 40 16.29 13.51 9.77
CA VAL A 40 17.42 14.03 10.56
C VAL A 40 17.99 12.92 11.41
N ARG A 41 19.23 13.10 11.89
CA ARG A 41 19.85 12.13 12.80
C ARG A 41 18.87 11.81 13.94
N THR A 42 18.46 10.55 14.03
CA THR A 42 17.47 10.14 15.02
C THR A 42 18.01 10.44 16.43
N PRO A 43 17.31 11.27 17.22
CA PRO A 43 17.72 11.58 18.59
C PRO A 43 17.70 10.32 19.45
N LYS A 44 18.45 10.30 20.56
CA LYS A 44 18.34 9.22 21.54
C LYS A 44 16.97 9.28 22.22
N ILE A 45 16.40 8.12 22.54
CA ILE A 45 15.08 8.02 23.17
C ILE A 45 14.97 8.82 24.49
N GLU A 46 16.04 8.89 25.27
CA GLU A 46 16.11 9.68 26.52
C GLU A 46 15.87 11.17 26.32
N ASN A 47 16.13 11.69 25.11
CA ASN A 47 15.88 13.07 24.73
C ASN A 47 14.50 13.25 24.08
N CYS A 48 13.69 12.21 23.95
CA CYS A 48 12.42 12.24 23.22
C CYS A 48 11.21 12.32 24.16
N SER A 49 10.36 13.32 23.96
CA SER A 49 8.97 13.37 24.41
C SER A 49 8.03 13.25 23.21
N PHE A 50 6.83 12.70 23.38
CA PHE A 50 5.92 12.47 22.25
C PHE A 50 4.56 13.12 22.46
N TYR A 51 3.97 13.62 21.37
CA TYR A 51 2.75 14.42 21.38
C TYR A 51 1.81 13.97 20.27
N THR A 52 0.50 13.97 20.53
CA THR A 52 -0.53 13.62 19.54
C THR A 52 -0.82 14.76 18.55
N SER A 53 -0.40 15.98 18.87
CA SER A 53 -0.50 17.15 17.98
C SER A 53 0.75 18.03 18.10
N ALA A 54 0.99 18.85 17.06
CA ALA A 54 2.07 19.82 17.07
C ALA A 54 1.84 20.89 18.15
N ALA A 55 0.58 21.31 18.34
CA ALA A 55 0.19 22.29 19.35
C ALA A 55 0.58 21.84 20.77
N LEU A 56 0.44 20.54 21.08
CA LEU A 56 0.86 20.00 22.37
C LEU A 56 2.39 19.99 22.53
N ALA A 57 3.15 19.78 21.45
CA ALA A 57 4.61 19.85 21.49
C ALA A 57 5.10 21.30 21.70
N GLU A 58 4.46 22.27 21.05
CA GLU A 58 4.75 23.70 21.23
C GLU A 58 4.39 24.19 22.63
N ALA A 59 3.21 23.81 23.15
CA ALA A 59 2.80 24.12 24.52
C ALA A 59 3.77 23.55 25.57
N ALA A 60 4.45 22.45 25.24
CA ALA A 60 5.51 21.86 26.07
C ALA A 60 6.88 22.54 25.89
N GLY A 61 6.97 23.65 25.14
CA GLY A 61 8.17 24.47 24.98
C GLY A 61 9.11 24.04 23.85
N PHE A 62 8.72 23.10 23.00
CA PHE A 62 9.53 22.68 21.86
C PHE A 62 9.27 23.58 20.65
N ARG A 63 10.34 23.98 19.96
CA ARG A 63 10.25 24.72 18.70
C ARG A 63 10.15 23.75 17.53
N PRO A 64 9.46 24.10 16.44
CA PRO A 64 9.38 23.21 15.29
C PRO A 64 10.74 22.98 14.64
N CYS A 65 11.03 21.74 14.24
CA CYS A 65 12.22 21.42 13.47
C CYS A 65 12.24 22.17 12.14
N LEU A 66 13.34 22.85 11.82
CA LEU A 66 13.43 23.57 10.55
C LEU A 66 13.56 22.65 9.34
N LYS A 67 14.06 21.42 9.54
CA LYS A 67 14.15 20.41 8.48
C LYS A 67 12.84 19.68 8.28
N CYS A 68 12.23 19.23 9.39
CA CYS A 68 11.01 18.45 9.33
C CYS A 68 9.72 19.16 9.76
N ARG A 69 9.76 20.50 9.83
CA ARG A 69 8.67 21.47 10.03
C ARG A 69 7.37 20.86 10.61
N PRO A 70 7.38 20.31 11.82
CA PRO A 70 6.23 19.60 12.35
C PRO A 70 5.03 20.50 12.75
N GLU A 71 5.21 21.81 12.92
CA GLU A 71 4.12 22.82 12.92
C GLU A 71 3.28 22.73 11.64
N LEU A 72 3.94 22.20 10.65
CA LEU A 72 3.58 21.98 9.29
C LEU A 72 3.41 20.45 9.11
N SER A 73 2.68 19.72 9.98
CA SER A 73 2.32 18.30 9.73
C SER A 73 0.80 18.08 9.71
N PRO A 74 0.28 17.17 8.86
CA PRO A 74 -1.14 16.83 8.84
C PRO A 74 -1.52 16.18 10.18
N GLN A 75 -2.14 16.93 11.10
CA GLN A 75 -2.78 16.34 12.28
C GLN A 75 -4.01 15.60 11.78
N ILE A 76 -4.04 14.28 11.95
CA ILE A 76 -5.17 13.46 11.53
C ILE A 76 -6.39 13.88 12.36
N ALA A 77 -7.26 14.67 11.72
CA ALA A 77 -8.41 15.41 12.25
C ALA A 77 -8.10 16.61 13.19
N GLN A 78 -7.53 17.68 12.63
CA GLN A 78 -8.28 18.92 12.33
C GLN A 78 -7.32 19.83 11.53
N HIS A 79 -7.58 19.94 10.23
CA HIS A 79 -6.90 20.82 9.27
C HIS A 79 -5.39 20.59 9.05
N VAL A 80 -5.11 19.95 7.90
CA VAL A 80 -3.99 20.20 6.96
C VAL A 80 -3.02 21.30 7.43
N ASN A 81 -1.74 21.02 7.74
CA ASN A 81 -0.66 21.04 6.74
C ASN A 81 0.68 20.62 7.37
N ASP A 82 1.62 19.88 6.73
CA ASP A 82 2.54 20.44 5.70
C ASP A 82 3.83 19.67 5.21
N GLN A 83 4.44 18.70 5.88
CA GLN A 83 5.90 18.56 5.70
C GLN A 83 6.46 17.55 4.71
N ASN A 84 5.70 16.48 4.53
CA ASN A 84 5.66 15.77 3.28
C ASN A 84 4.29 16.00 2.67
N LEU A 85 3.54 17.00 3.10
CA LEU A 85 2.17 17.15 2.67
C LEU A 85 2.09 17.32 1.15
N ILE A 86 3.02 18.04 0.53
CA ILE A 86 3.03 18.13 -0.93
C ILE A 86 3.18 16.73 -1.54
N LEU A 87 4.12 15.91 -1.05
CA LEU A 87 4.32 14.55 -1.55
C LEU A 87 3.18 13.60 -1.17
N SER A 88 2.62 13.73 0.03
CA SER A 88 1.53 12.95 0.59
C SER A 88 0.25 13.28 -0.15
N ALA A 89 -0.04 14.54 -0.43
CA ALA A 89 -1.17 14.97 -1.23
C ALA A 89 -1.03 14.62 -2.70
N ILE A 90 0.18 14.74 -3.28
CA ILE A 90 0.44 14.17 -4.60
C ILE A 90 0.16 12.66 -4.56
N THR A 91 0.64 11.96 -3.54
CA THR A 91 0.42 10.53 -3.37
C THR A 91 -1.06 10.19 -3.15
N GLN A 92 -1.80 10.98 -2.38
CA GLN A 92 -3.24 10.81 -2.16
C GLN A 92 -4.01 11.05 -3.45
N LEU A 93 -3.66 12.09 -4.21
CA LEU A 93 -4.23 12.35 -5.53
C LEU A 93 -3.93 11.18 -6.49
N GLU A 94 -2.70 10.67 -6.47
CA GLU A 94 -2.33 9.47 -7.25
C GLU A 94 -3.09 8.22 -6.79
N ASP A 95 -3.30 8.03 -5.48
CA ASP A 95 -4.09 6.93 -4.90
C ASP A 95 -5.57 7.02 -5.31
N LEU A 96 -6.09 8.25 -5.45
CA LEU A 96 -7.41 8.57 -5.98
C LEU A 96 -7.49 8.50 -7.52
N GLY A 97 -6.37 8.29 -8.20
CA GLY A 97 -6.31 8.16 -9.65
C GLY A 97 -6.08 9.44 -10.44
N HIS A 98 -5.85 10.56 -9.78
CA HIS A 98 -5.49 11.83 -10.42
C HIS A 98 -3.99 11.85 -10.74
N THR A 99 -3.61 11.62 -12.00
CA THR A 99 -2.21 11.66 -12.45
C THR A 99 -1.82 12.94 -13.20
N ASP A 100 -2.80 13.67 -13.73
CA ASP A 100 -2.66 14.86 -14.57
C ASP A 100 -3.00 16.18 -13.86
N PHE A 101 -3.20 16.15 -12.54
CA PHE A 101 -3.57 17.32 -11.74
C PHE A 101 -2.61 18.51 -11.89
N SER A 102 -3.20 19.70 -11.80
CA SER A 102 -2.58 21.01 -11.80
C SER A 102 -2.17 21.45 -10.39
N ILE A 103 -1.40 22.53 -10.33
CA ILE A 103 -1.04 23.16 -9.04
C ILE A 103 -2.29 23.68 -8.32
N ALA A 104 -3.28 24.16 -9.07
CA ALA A 104 -4.54 24.65 -8.53
C ALA A 104 -5.37 23.51 -7.91
N GLU A 105 -5.35 22.33 -8.52
CA GLU A 105 -5.99 21.15 -7.95
C GLU A 105 -5.26 20.64 -6.71
N LEU A 106 -3.93 20.58 -6.76
CA LEU A 106 -3.13 20.25 -5.59
C LEU A 106 -3.37 21.24 -4.44
N SER A 107 -3.46 22.54 -4.73
CA SER A 107 -3.73 23.55 -3.70
C SER A 107 -5.15 23.42 -3.12
N ARG A 108 -6.14 23.08 -3.95
CA ARG A 108 -7.53 22.85 -3.52
C ARG A 108 -7.65 21.59 -2.65
N HIS A 109 -7.00 20.50 -3.05
CA HIS A 109 -6.92 19.25 -2.28
C HIS A 109 -6.31 19.48 -0.90
N LEU A 110 -5.35 20.41 -0.83
CA LEU A 110 -4.69 20.81 0.39
C LEU A 110 -5.42 21.92 1.15
N HIS A 111 -6.49 22.49 0.62
CA HIS A 111 -7.18 23.64 1.20
C HIS A 111 -6.26 24.84 1.51
N ILE A 112 -5.25 25.08 0.66
CA ILE A 112 -4.30 26.21 0.78
C ILE A 112 -4.22 27.01 -0.51
N SER A 113 -3.69 28.24 -0.44
CA SER A 113 -3.43 29.04 -1.64
C SER A 113 -2.23 28.50 -2.43
N THR A 114 -2.23 28.70 -3.75
CA THR A 114 -1.10 28.35 -4.64
C THR A 114 0.20 29.05 -4.25
N ARG A 115 0.11 30.28 -3.71
CA ARG A 115 1.25 31.03 -3.17
C ARG A 115 1.84 30.36 -1.93
N HIS A 116 0.97 29.89 -1.03
CA HIS A 116 1.40 29.14 0.15
C HIS A 116 2.07 27.81 -0.24
N LEU A 117 1.44 27.05 -1.15
CA LEU A 117 1.98 25.81 -1.71
C LEU A 117 3.36 26.00 -2.36
N SER A 118 3.55 27.08 -3.11
CA SER A 118 4.85 27.40 -3.73
C SER A 118 5.93 27.71 -2.69
N ARG A 119 5.59 28.48 -1.66
CA ARG A 119 6.49 28.79 -0.55
C ARG A 119 6.88 27.53 0.22
N MET A 120 5.93 26.64 0.48
CA MET A 120 6.18 25.35 1.13
C MET A 120 7.10 24.45 0.31
N ALA A 121 6.85 24.32 -1.00
CA ALA A 121 7.67 23.47 -1.86
C ALA A 121 9.12 23.94 -1.92
N LEU A 122 9.32 25.26 -2.02
CA LEU A 122 10.66 25.85 -2.00
C LEU A 122 11.35 25.61 -0.66
N ALA A 123 10.63 25.76 0.46
CA ALA A 123 11.19 25.53 1.78
C ALA A 123 11.53 24.05 2.04
N GLN A 124 10.73 23.11 1.54
CA GLN A 124 10.89 21.67 1.79
C GLN A 124 11.85 20.98 0.83
N PHE A 125 11.74 21.30 -0.46
CA PHE A 125 12.43 20.57 -1.54
C PHE A 125 13.43 21.44 -2.30
N GLY A 126 13.59 22.71 -1.92
CA GLY A 126 14.42 23.67 -2.65
C GLY A 126 13.91 23.95 -4.07
N THR A 127 12.66 23.60 -4.37
CA THR A 127 12.14 23.68 -5.74
C THR A 127 10.64 23.96 -5.78
N THR A 128 10.11 24.31 -6.95
CA THR A 128 8.70 24.69 -7.12
C THR A 128 7.79 23.44 -7.14
N PRO A 129 6.50 23.57 -6.77
CA PRO A 129 5.54 22.46 -6.85
C PRO A 129 5.47 21.89 -8.28
N SER A 130 5.50 22.76 -9.28
CA SER A 130 5.53 22.38 -10.70
C SER A 130 6.70 21.47 -11.02
N ASN A 131 7.89 21.75 -10.48
CA ASN A 131 9.08 20.96 -10.74
C ASN A 131 9.05 19.60 -10.01
N ILE A 132 8.41 19.52 -8.84
CA ILE A 132 8.18 18.25 -8.13
C ILE A 132 7.29 17.35 -8.96
N ILE A 133 6.12 17.87 -9.36
CA ILE A 133 5.16 17.15 -10.21
C ILE A 133 5.87 16.74 -11.50
N LEU A 134 6.54 17.67 -12.19
CA LEU A 134 7.28 17.39 -13.41
C LEU A 134 8.32 16.28 -13.23
N THR A 135 9.06 16.29 -12.12
CA THR A 135 10.07 15.27 -11.85
C THR A 135 9.44 13.88 -11.69
N ARG A 136 8.33 13.76 -10.97
CA ARG A 136 7.59 12.48 -10.87
C ARG A 136 7.06 12.01 -12.22
N ARG A 137 6.47 12.92 -13.00
CA ARG A 137 6.01 12.64 -14.38
C ARG A 137 7.16 12.14 -15.27
N LEU A 138 8.33 12.78 -15.21
CA LEU A 138 9.50 12.40 -16.00
C LEU A 138 10.16 11.09 -15.56
N LEU A 139 10.15 10.77 -14.25
CA LEU A 139 10.65 9.48 -13.75
C LEU A 139 9.75 8.33 -14.19
N ARG A 140 8.43 8.52 -14.10
CA ARG A 140 7.43 7.59 -14.62
C ARG A 140 7.56 7.39 -16.13
N ALA A 141 7.70 8.47 -16.89
CA ALA A 141 7.92 8.38 -18.33
C ALA A 141 9.20 7.61 -18.67
N LYS A 142 10.29 7.83 -17.91
CA LYS A 142 11.54 7.09 -18.09
C LYS A 142 11.34 5.59 -17.85
N GLN A 143 10.61 5.21 -16.80
CA GLN A 143 10.26 3.82 -16.53
C GLN A 143 9.48 3.22 -17.71
N LEU A 144 8.37 3.84 -18.11
CA LEU A 144 7.52 3.37 -19.20
C LEU A 144 8.27 3.27 -20.54
N LEU A 145 9.17 4.21 -20.86
CA LEU A 145 9.98 4.17 -22.08
C LEU A 145 11.01 3.03 -22.08
N THR A 146 11.48 2.61 -20.90
CA THR A 146 12.51 1.59 -20.74
C THR A 146 11.90 0.19 -20.65
N GLU A 147 10.72 0.07 -20.04
CA GLU A 147 10.08 -1.21 -19.72
C GLU A 147 8.99 -1.60 -20.74
N THR A 148 8.49 -0.65 -21.54
CA THR A 148 7.35 -0.90 -22.46
C THR A 148 7.60 -0.40 -23.89
N HIS A 149 6.87 -0.98 -24.84
CA HIS A 149 6.80 -0.53 -26.23
C HIS A 149 5.62 0.40 -26.53
N LEU A 150 4.96 0.96 -25.51
CA LEU A 150 3.81 1.86 -25.70
C LEU A 150 4.13 3.02 -26.64
N PRO A 151 3.19 3.52 -27.46
CA PRO A 151 3.42 4.70 -28.28
C PRO A 151 3.94 5.88 -27.43
N ILE A 152 4.94 6.63 -27.89
CA ILE A 152 5.55 7.72 -27.10
C ILE A 152 4.50 8.75 -26.65
N ILE A 153 3.54 9.03 -27.51
CA ILE A 153 2.39 9.90 -27.20
C ILE A 153 1.57 9.36 -26.02
N HIS A 154 1.38 8.04 -25.95
CA HIS A 154 0.66 7.39 -24.87
C HIS A 154 1.45 7.45 -23.56
N VAL A 155 2.76 7.20 -23.62
CA VAL A 155 3.66 7.37 -22.47
C VAL A 155 3.60 8.79 -21.91
N ALA A 156 3.52 9.81 -22.78
CA ALA A 156 3.37 11.20 -22.35
C ALA A 156 2.08 11.40 -21.54
N TYR A 157 0.93 10.95 -22.06
CA TYR A 157 -0.37 11.09 -21.41
C TYR A 157 -0.45 10.31 -20.08
N ILE A 158 -0.07 9.03 -20.07
CA ILE A 158 -0.05 8.19 -18.86
C ILE A 158 0.90 8.77 -17.79
N SER A 159 1.97 9.42 -18.22
CA SER A 159 2.89 10.10 -17.31
C SER A 159 2.34 11.41 -16.74
N GLY A 160 1.16 11.85 -17.16
CA GLY A 160 0.48 13.07 -16.68
C GLY A 160 0.74 14.33 -17.52
N PHE A 161 1.25 14.21 -18.75
CA PHE A 161 1.43 15.37 -19.64
C PHE A 161 0.19 15.58 -20.51
N SER A 162 -0.27 16.83 -20.64
CA SER A 162 -1.41 17.19 -21.51
C SER A 162 -1.07 17.29 -23.00
N SER A 163 0.21 17.29 -23.37
CA SER A 163 0.62 17.26 -24.77
C SER A 163 1.97 16.58 -24.99
N LEU A 164 2.10 15.92 -26.15
CA LEU A 164 3.36 15.32 -26.60
C LEU A 164 4.47 16.36 -26.79
N ARG A 165 4.12 17.58 -27.23
CA ARG A 165 5.08 18.67 -27.44
C ARG A 165 5.74 19.09 -26.12
N THR A 166 4.93 19.34 -25.09
CA THR A 166 5.41 19.73 -23.75
C THR A 166 6.24 18.60 -23.12
N PHE A 167 5.78 17.35 -23.27
CA PHE A 167 6.53 16.18 -22.85
C PHE A 167 7.93 16.12 -23.49
N ASN A 168 8.02 16.14 -24.83
CA ASN A 168 9.28 16.07 -25.55
C ASN A 168 10.25 17.19 -25.14
N MET A 169 9.74 18.40 -24.96
CA MET A 169 10.52 19.56 -24.50
C MET A 169 11.12 19.32 -23.11
N HIS A 170 10.29 18.99 -22.11
CA HIS A 170 10.79 18.75 -20.76
C HIS A 170 11.69 17.53 -20.65
N PHE A 171 11.41 16.47 -21.42
CA PHE A 171 12.22 15.26 -21.44
C PHE A 171 13.61 15.54 -22.00
N LYS A 172 13.71 16.22 -23.15
CA LYS A 172 14.97 16.62 -23.75
C LYS A 172 15.76 17.55 -22.83
N ASN A 173 15.10 18.52 -22.22
CA ASN A 173 15.77 19.45 -21.29
C ASN A 173 16.31 18.75 -20.04
N ARG A 174 15.60 17.75 -19.49
CA ARG A 174 16.03 17.05 -18.28
C ARG A 174 17.08 15.97 -18.54
N TYR A 175 16.92 15.19 -19.61
CA TYR A 175 17.74 14.00 -19.87
C TYR A 175 18.70 14.16 -21.05
N GLN A 176 18.78 15.35 -21.65
CA GLN A 176 19.67 15.69 -22.78
C GLN A 176 19.53 14.73 -23.99
N SER A 177 18.39 14.05 -24.11
CA SER A 177 18.13 13.06 -25.14
C SER A 177 16.64 12.99 -25.46
N ALA A 178 16.30 12.56 -26.68
CA ALA A 178 14.91 12.39 -27.09
C ALA A 178 14.32 11.10 -26.44
N PRO A 179 13.02 11.07 -26.12
CA PRO A 179 12.36 9.88 -25.57
C PRO A 179 12.60 8.59 -26.39
N SER A 180 12.61 8.70 -27.72
CA SER A 180 12.86 7.58 -28.63
C SER A 180 14.28 6.99 -28.52
N SER A 181 15.26 7.78 -28.08
CA SER A 181 16.64 7.33 -27.89
C SER A 181 16.77 6.34 -26.73
N LEU A 182 15.96 6.49 -25.67
CA LEU A 182 15.96 5.54 -24.56
C LEU A 182 15.38 4.19 -24.96
N ARG A 183 14.35 4.18 -25.81
CA ARG A 183 13.77 2.94 -26.34
C ARG A 183 14.78 2.16 -27.18
N LYS A 184 15.47 2.85 -28.10
CA LYS A 184 16.51 2.20 -28.93
C LYS A 184 17.61 1.54 -28.09
N ARG A 185 17.94 2.10 -26.91
CA ARG A 185 18.93 1.50 -26.01
C ARG A 185 18.41 0.22 -25.34
N ALA A 186 17.13 0.19 -24.94
CA ALA A 186 16.51 -1.01 -24.40
C ALA A 186 16.47 -2.14 -25.45
N ASP A 187 16.04 -1.83 -26.68
CA ASP A 187 15.98 -2.78 -27.80
C ASP A 187 17.38 -3.36 -28.14
N ILE A 188 18.44 -2.54 -28.07
CA ILE A 188 19.83 -3.00 -28.27
C ILE A 188 20.29 -3.93 -27.14
N THR A 189 19.83 -3.71 -25.91
CA THR A 189 20.20 -4.52 -24.75
C THR A 189 19.53 -5.90 -24.81
N GLU A 190 18.26 -5.97 -25.23
CA GLU A 190 17.57 -7.24 -25.51
C GLU A 190 18.18 -7.97 -26.72
N ALA A 191 18.50 -7.27 -27.81
CA ALA A 191 19.15 -7.86 -28.97
C ALA A 191 20.56 -8.41 -28.68
N ASN A 192 21.29 -7.85 -27.71
CA ASN A 192 22.59 -8.37 -27.29
C ASN A 192 22.51 -9.56 -26.32
N THR A 193 21.38 -9.75 -25.64
CA THR A 193 21.15 -10.92 -24.77
C THR A 193 20.64 -12.14 -25.57
N THR A 194 20.16 -11.91 -26.80
CA THR A 194 19.50 -12.92 -27.64
C THR A 194 20.26 -13.22 -28.93
N ARG A 195 21.60 -13.14 -28.92
CA ARG A 195 22.45 -13.53 -30.05
C ARG A 195 23.04 -14.93 -29.84
N ILE A 196 22.19 -15.93 -29.99
CA ILE A 196 22.56 -17.20 -30.64
C ILE A 196 21.49 -17.43 -31.71
N ASP A 197 21.96 -17.41 -32.96
CA ASP A 197 21.36 -17.95 -34.19
C ASP A 197 19.89 -17.68 -34.49
N THR A 198 19.62 -16.78 -35.44
CA THR A 198 19.40 -17.20 -36.84
C THR A 198 19.15 -16.01 -37.78
N THR A 199 19.48 -16.29 -39.03
CA THR A 199 19.55 -15.47 -40.23
C THR A 199 18.25 -14.78 -40.65
N ARG A 200 18.44 -13.57 -41.19
CA ARG A 200 17.53 -12.74 -41.99
C ARG A 200 16.60 -13.53 -42.92
N ILE A 201 15.28 -13.28 -42.82
CA ILE A 201 14.40 -13.22 -44.00
C ILE A 201 13.47 -12.00 -43.85
N ASN A 202 13.44 -11.22 -44.91
CA ASN A 202 12.70 -9.98 -45.09
C ASN A 202 11.47 -10.29 -45.94
N THR A 203 10.25 -10.14 -45.41
CA THR A 203 9.04 -10.03 -46.24
C THR A 203 8.01 -9.11 -45.60
N LYS A 204 7.67 -8.05 -46.33
CA LYS A 204 6.47 -7.24 -46.14
C LYS A 204 5.25 -8.13 -46.37
N SER A 205 4.36 -8.23 -45.41
CA SER A 205 2.96 -8.59 -45.68
C SER A 205 2.05 -7.88 -44.70
N ARG A 206 1.18 -7.05 -45.27
CA ARG A 206 0.17 -6.23 -44.62
C ARG A 206 -1.13 -7.01 -44.77
N ALA A 207 -1.49 -7.80 -43.77
CA ALA A 207 -2.77 -8.49 -43.70
C ALA A 207 -3.32 -8.37 -42.28
N SER A 208 -4.49 -7.74 -42.18
CA SER A 208 -5.30 -7.58 -40.99
C SER A 208 -5.75 -8.95 -40.47
N THR A 209 -5.12 -9.39 -39.39
CA THR A 209 -5.68 -10.36 -38.46
C THR A 209 -5.46 -9.78 -37.07
N THR A 210 -6.52 -9.70 -36.27
CA THR A 210 -6.52 -9.17 -34.92
C THR A 210 -5.66 -10.08 -34.05
N SER A 211 -4.33 -9.89 -34.10
CA SER A 211 -3.42 -10.52 -33.15
C SER A 211 -3.84 -10.06 -31.75
N PRO A 212 -3.93 -10.97 -30.76
CA PRO A 212 -4.19 -10.57 -29.39
C PRO A 212 -3.14 -9.52 -29.00
N ALA A 213 -3.62 -8.37 -28.53
CA ALA A 213 -2.78 -7.30 -28.04
C ALA A 213 -1.73 -7.85 -27.07
N LYS A 214 -0.45 -7.55 -27.32
CA LYS A 214 0.64 -8.03 -26.47
C LYS A 214 0.49 -7.44 -25.06
N PRO A 215 0.71 -8.24 -24.00
CA PRO A 215 0.66 -7.73 -22.64
C PRO A 215 1.76 -6.68 -22.40
N ILE A 216 1.47 -5.70 -21.55
CA ILE A 216 2.41 -4.67 -21.13
C ILE A 216 3.20 -5.20 -19.95
N LYS A 217 4.53 -5.16 -20.02
CA LYS A 217 5.44 -5.63 -18.97
C LYS A 217 6.06 -4.47 -18.21
N LEU A 218 6.10 -4.57 -16.89
CA LEU A 218 6.59 -3.53 -15.98
C LEU A 218 7.32 -4.19 -14.80
N MET A 219 8.08 -3.37 -14.06
CA MET A 219 8.78 -3.81 -12.86
C MET A 219 8.46 -2.93 -11.65
N LEU A 220 8.37 -3.55 -10.47
CA LEU A 220 8.37 -2.85 -9.18
C LEU A 220 9.48 -3.37 -8.28
N GLN A 221 10.17 -2.49 -7.59
CA GLN A 221 11.24 -2.86 -6.65
C GLN A 221 10.68 -3.04 -5.24
N TYR A 222 11.32 -3.91 -4.46
CA TYR A 222 11.03 -4.10 -3.04
C TYR A 222 12.31 -4.08 -2.19
N ARG A 223 12.15 -3.84 -0.89
CA ARG A 223 13.26 -3.88 0.08
C ARG A 223 13.47 -5.30 0.60
N PRO A 224 14.63 -5.96 0.43
CA PRO A 224 14.84 -7.29 0.99
C PRO A 224 14.99 -7.27 2.54
N PRO A 225 14.80 -8.41 3.23
CA PRO A 225 14.31 -9.69 2.71
C PRO A 225 12.81 -9.66 2.37
N TYR A 226 12.38 -10.53 1.45
CA TYR A 226 10.99 -10.61 0.99
C TYR A 226 10.55 -12.07 0.91
N ASN A 227 9.66 -12.48 1.81
CA ASN A 227 9.13 -13.85 1.84
C ASN A 227 7.95 -13.97 0.85
N TRP A 228 8.29 -14.09 -0.44
CA TRP A 228 7.31 -14.15 -1.53
C TRP A 228 6.40 -15.37 -1.41
N GLN A 229 6.98 -16.53 -1.08
CA GLN A 229 6.24 -17.76 -0.91
C GLN A 229 5.14 -17.62 0.14
N GLN A 230 5.46 -17.11 1.34
CA GLN A 230 4.47 -16.92 2.40
C GLN A 230 3.36 -15.93 2.00
N LEU A 231 3.71 -14.88 1.26
CA LEU A 231 2.74 -13.91 0.76
C LEU A 231 1.81 -14.55 -0.29
N ILE A 232 2.34 -15.31 -1.24
CA ILE A 232 1.53 -15.94 -2.28
C ILE A 232 0.63 -17.03 -1.71
N GLU A 233 1.14 -17.88 -0.81
CA GLU A 233 0.32 -18.87 -0.09
C GLU A 233 -0.81 -18.20 0.71
N PHE A 234 -0.56 -17.00 1.25
CA PHE A 234 -1.60 -16.23 1.93
C PHE A 234 -2.69 -15.74 0.96
N LEU A 235 -2.31 -15.27 -0.22
CA LEU A 235 -3.24 -14.80 -1.27
C LEU A 235 -3.99 -15.97 -1.91
N GLU A 236 -3.31 -17.06 -2.25
CA GLU A 236 -3.87 -18.27 -2.87
C GLU A 236 -5.07 -18.80 -2.09
N GLN A 237 -4.92 -18.95 -0.77
CA GLN A 237 -5.98 -19.41 0.15
C GLN A 237 -7.21 -18.50 0.17
N ARG A 238 -7.10 -17.27 -0.36
CA ARG A 238 -8.10 -16.21 -0.30
C ARG A 238 -8.51 -15.69 -1.67
N THR A 239 -8.10 -16.36 -2.74
CA THR A 239 -8.49 -16.00 -4.11
C THR A 239 -10.01 -15.91 -4.26
N VAL A 240 -10.51 -15.23 -5.28
CA VAL A 240 -11.93 -15.27 -5.62
C VAL A 240 -12.04 -15.92 -6.98
N ARG A 241 -12.69 -17.10 -7.03
CA ARG A 241 -12.84 -17.86 -8.27
C ARG A 241 -13.36 -16.97 -9.40
N GLY A 242 -12.67 -16.98 -10.54
CA GLY A 242 -12.99 -16.16 -11.71
C GLY A 242 -12.43 -14.73 -11.66
N VAL A 243 -12.07 -14.21 -10.49
CA VAL A 243 -11.50 -12.87 -10.28
C VAL A 243 -9.99 -12.94 -10.06
N GLU A 244 -9.53 -13.94 -9.31
CA GLU A 244 -8.11 -14.13 -8.98
C GLU A 244 -7.75 -15.60 -9.11
N TYR A 245 -6.50 -15.87 -9.44
CA TYR A 245 -5.91 -17.19 -9.30
C TYR A 245 -4.42 -17.09 -9.02
N VAL A 246 -3.86 -18.15 -8.47
CA VAL A 246 -2.42 -18.34 -8.29
C VAL A 246 -2.03 -19.61 -9.01
N GLU A 247 -0.97 -19.53 -9.82
CA GLU A 247 -0.38 -20.67 -10.52
C GLU A 247 1.13 -20.47 -10.54
N GLU A 248 1.90 -21.50 -10.17
CA GLU A 248 3.38 -21.45 -10.21
C GLU A 248 4.00 -20.20 -9.54
N GLN A 249 3.55 -19.85 -8.33
CA GLN A 249 3.99 -18.64 -7.60
C GLN A 249 3.70 -17.30 -8.31
N THR A 250 2.85 -17.31 -9.34
CA THR A 250 2.35 -16.12 -10.04
C THR A 250 0.95 -15.80 -9.56
N TYR A 251 0.77 -14.61 -8.99
CA TYR A 251 -0.55 -14.09 -8.66
C TYR A 251 -1.16 -13.39 -9.85
N SER A 252 -2.41 -13.70 -10.17
CA SER A 252 -3.13 -13.12 -11.30
C SER A 252 -4.51 -12.63 -10.86
N ARG A 253 -4.97 -11.49 -11.39
CA ARG A 253 -6.32 -11.00 -11.12
C ARG A 253 -6.95 -10.23 -12.28
N THR A 254 -8.28 -10.17 -12.29
CA THR A 254 -9.03 -9.19 -13.05
C THR A 254 -9.04 -7.83 -12.36
N VAL A 255 -9.20 -6.78 -13.15
CA VAL A 255 -9.23 -5.38 -12.70
C VAL A 255 -10.50 -4.74 -13.21
N ASN A 256 -11.22 -4.03 -12.33
CA ASN A 256 -12.38 -3.20 -12.63
C ASN A 256 -12.23 -1.92 -11.81
N LEU A 257 -11.85 -0.82 -12.45
CA LEU A 257 -11.58 0.45 -11.78
C LEU A 257 -12.23 1.60 -12.56
N THR A 258 -13.01 2.40 -11.87
CA THR A 258 -13.51 3.67 -12.40
C THR A 258 -12.52 4.78 -12.05
N VAL A 259 -12.00 5.45 -13.07
CA VAL A 259 -11.07 6.59 -12.94
C VAL A 259 -11.58 7.71 -13.82
N ASN A 260 -11.80 8.90 -13.25
CA ASN A 260 -12.36 10.05 -13.96
C ASN A 260 -13.62 9.68 -14.76
N GLU A 261 -14.58 9.01 -14.11
CA GLU A 261 -15.86 8.54 -14.68
C GLU A 261 -15.75 7.48 -15.79
N LYS A 262 -14.53 7.12 -16.21
CA LYS A 262 -14.29 6.05 -17.17
C LYS A 262 -13.98 4.75 -16.46
N ASN A 263 -14.67 3.68 -16.86
CA ASN A 263 -14.39 2.35 -16.34
C ASN A 263 -13.26 1.67 -17.14
N TYR A 264 -12.30 1.11 -16.43
CA TYR A 264 -11.16 0.37 -16.95
C TYR A 264 -11.23 -1.08 -16.48
N GLN A 265 -11.24 -1.98 -17.46
CA GLN A 265 -11.41 -3.41 -17.25
C GLN A 265 -10.28 -4.18 -17.89
N GLY A 266 -9.75 -5.19 -17.21
CA GLY A 266 -8.62 -5.95 -17.73
C GLY A 266 -8.13 -7.01 -16.77
N TRP A 267 -6.89 -7.43 -16.97
CA TRP A 267 -6.21 -8.38 -16.12
C TRP A 267 -4.76 -7.97 -15.86
N LEU A 268 -4.21 -8.48 -14.77
CA LEU A 268 -2.79 -8.37 -14.45
C LEU A 268 -2.25 -9.66 -13.83
N GLN A 269 -0.94 -9.83 -13.91
CA GLN A 269 -0.14 -10.89 -13.28
C GLN A 269 1.07 -10.29 -12.57
N VAL A 270 1.47 -10.88 -11.46
CA VAL A 270 2.62 -10.46 -10.66
C VAL A 270 3.38 -11.70 -10.19
N GLN A 271 4.69 -11.67 -10.39
CA GLN A 271 5.63 -12.71 -9.94
C GLN A 271 6.97 -12.10 -9.54
N LEU A 272 7.83 -12.88 -8.88
CA LEU A 272 9.23 -12.50 -8.72
C LEU A 272 9.89 -12.38 -10.09
N HIS A 273 10.71 -11.34 -10.27
CA HIS A 273 11.52 -11.23 -11.47
C HIS A 273 12.65 -12.27 -11.42
N LEU A 274 12.75 -13.11 -12.46
CA LEU A 274 13.66 -14.26 -12.48
C LEU A 274 15.15 -13.87 -12.45
N THR A 275 15.54 -12.80 -13.15
CA THR A 275 16.96 -12.39 -13.28
C THR A 275 17.34 -11.14 -12.50
N LYS A 276 16.40 -10.24 -12.21
CA LYS A 276 16.67 -8.97 -11.53
C LYS A 276 16.33 -9.10 -10.05
N ALA A 277 17.36 -9.01 -9.21
CA ALA A 277 17.20 -9.08 -7.77
C ALA A 277 16.22 -8.01 -7.24
N ASN A 278 15.53 -8.34 -6.15
CA ASN A 278 14.67 -7.44 -5.41
C ASN A 278 13.56 -6.77 -6.23
N THR A 279 13.06 -7.47 -7.26
CA THR A 279 12.11 -6.93 -8.24
C THR A 279 10.93 -7.88 -8.43
N LEU A 280 9.73 -7.34 -8.54
CA LEU A 280 8.54 -8.01 -9.07
C LEU A 280 8.39 -7.68 -10.55
N ALA A 281 8.12 -8.71 -11.34
CA ALA A 281 7.69 -8.57 -12.74
C ALA A 281 6.16 -8.50 -12.78
N ILE A 282 5.64 -7.56 -13.56
CA ILE A 282 4.21 -7.31 -13.71
C ILE A 282 3.87 -7.39 -15.18
N GLU A 283 2.82 -8.14 -15.50
CA GLU A 283 2.21 -8.15 -16.83
C GLU A 283 0.76 -7.69 -16.72
N LEU A 284 0.28 -6.86 -17.63
CA LEU A 284 -1.11 -6.39 -17.63
C LEU A 284 -1.66 -6.22 -19.05
N SER A 285 -2.98 -6.30 -19.17
CA SER A 285 -3.66 -6.12 -20.46
C SER A 285 -3.58 -4.68 -20.97
N GLU A 286 -3.53 -4.51 -22.30
CA GLU A 286 -3.46 -3.18 -22.94
C GLU A 286 -4.64 -2.27 -22.55
N SER A 287 -5.79 -2.84 -22.21
CA SER A 287 -6.97 -2.11 -21.72
C SER A 287 -6.73 -1.34 -20.42
N LEU A 288 -5.67 -1.66 -19.65
CA LEU A 288 -5.30 -0.97 -18.42
C LEU A 288 -4.15 0.04 -18.63
N SER A 289 -3.69 0.22 -19.87
CA SER A 289 -2.55 1.08 -20.21
C SER A 289 -2.69 2.52 -19.70
N ASP A 290 -3.86 3.13 -19.89
CA ASP A 290 -4.14 4.51 -19.46
C ASP A 290 -4.00 4.71 -17.94
N ILE A 291 -4.21 3.64 -17.15
CA ILE A 291 -4.24 3.69 -15.69
C ILE A 291 -3.07 2.95 -15.03
N ILE A 292 -2.01 2.64 -15.79
CA ILE A 292 -0.81 1.98 -15.27
C ILE A 292 -0.32 2.57 -13.93
N PRO A 293 -0.22 3.90 -13.74
CA PRO A 293 0.30 4.47 -12.49
C PRO A 293 -0.55 4.09 -11.27
N ILE A 294 -1.87 4.05 -11.45
CA ILE A 294 -2.85 3.71 -10.42
C ILE A 294 -2.74 2.22 -10.10
N VAL A 295 -2.63 1.39 -11.14
CA VAL A 295 -2.44 -0.06 -11.00
C VAL A 295 -1.15 -0.35 -10.24
N LEU A 296 -0.01 0.21 -10.68
CA LEU A 296 1.28 0.01 -10.01
C LEU A 296 1.22 0.43 -8.54
N ARG A 297 0.55 1.55 -8.23
CA ARG A 297 0.38 2.02 -6.86
C ARG A 297 -0.42 1.05 -6.00
N LYS A 298 -1.54 0.54 -6.52
CA LYS A 298 -2.33 -0.50 -5.85
C LYS A 298 -1.51 -1.77 -5.61
N LEU A 299 -0.64 -2.15 -6.56
CA LEU A 299 0.27 -3.29 -6.39
C LEU A 299 1.34 -3.02 -5.32
N GLU A 300 1.92 -1.82 -5.26
CA GLU A 300 2.87 -1.46 -4.19
C GLU A 300 2.27 -1.67 -2.78
N HIS A 301 0.98 -1.39 -2.62
CA HIS A 301 0.26 -1.58 -1.37
C HIS A 301 -0.18 -3.04 -1.15
N GLN A 302 -0.74 -3.68 -2.16
CA GLN A 302 -1.17 -5.08 -2.07
C GLN A 302 -0.01 -6.01 -1.70
N PHE A 303 1.18 -5.72 -2.23
CA PHE A 303 2.40 -6.49 -2.01
C PHE A 303 3.34 -5.87 -0.94
N ASP A 304 2.95 -4.77 -0.29
CA ASP A 304 3.70 -4.15 0.81
C ASP A 304 5.18 -3.87 0.49
N LEU A 305 5.45 -3.33 -0.70
CA LEU A 305 6.82 -3.24 -1.25
C LEU A 305 7.73 -2.28 -0.48
N HIS A 306 7.13 -1.31 0.21
CA HIS A 306 7.82 -0.24 0.95
C HIS A 306 8.18 -0.60 2.40
N ALA A 307 7.73 -1.76 2.90
CA ALA A 307 8.06 -2.22 4.25
C ALA A 307 9.57 -2.23 4.53
N GLU A 308 9.94 -2.06 5.80
CA GLU A 308 11.32 -2.15 6.31
C GLU A 308 11.47 -3.41 7.19
N PRO A 309 11.71 -4.60 6.60
CA PRO A 309 11.56 -5.86 7.32
C PRO A 309 12.53 -6.00 8.49
N ALA A 310 13.74 -5.45 8.39
CA ALA A 310 14.73 -5.50 9.47
C ALA A 310 14.27 -4.72 10.72
N LEU A 311 13.66 -3.56 10.53
CA LEU A 311 13.17 -2.72 11.63
C LEU A 311 11.94 -3.35 12.29
N ILE A 312 11.02 -3.86 11.45
CA ILE A 312 9.83 -4.59 11.92
C ILE A 312 10.26 -5.83 12.70
N ALA A 313 11.18 -6.64 12.16
CA ALA A 313 11.66 -7.85 12.81
C ALA A 313 12.31 -7.55 14.17
N LYS A 314 13.13 -6.50 14.26
CA LYS A 314 13.72 -6.04 15.52
C LYS A 314 12.64 -5.73 16.56
N GLN A 315 11.53 -5.11 16.16
CA GLN A 315 10.43 -4.83 17.07
C GLN A 315 9.67 -6.07 17.53
N LEU A 316 9.37 -6.96 16.60
CA LEU A 316 8.61 -8.16 16.91
C LEU A 316 9.41 -9.16 17.75
N GLY A 317 10.75 -9.06 17.73
CA GLY A 317 11.65 -9.82 18.57
C GLY A 317 11.48 -11.32 18.36
N LYS A 318 11.27 -12.07 19.44
CA LYS A 318 11.12 -13.54 19.39
C LYS A 318 9.94 -14.01 18.51
N LEU A 319 8.94 -13.17 18.26
CA LEU A 319 7.80 -13.53 17.40
C LEU A 319 8.23 -13.79 15.96
N VAL A 320 9.35 -13.20 15.51
CA VAL A 320 9.86 -13.40 14.16
C VAL A 320 10.22 -14.87 13.93
N ASN A 321 10.81 -15.53 14.93
CA ASN A 321 11.19 -16.94 14.91
C ASN A 321 11.87 -17.35 13.58
N ASN A 322 12.93 -16.64 13.20
CA ASN A 322 13.68 -16.81 11.93
C ASN A 322 12.90 -16.58 10.62
N ASN A 323 11.60 -16.30 10.68
CA ASN A 323 10.78 -16.00 9.50
C ASN A 323 10.90 -14.54 9.09
N GLN A 324 12.06 -14.16 8.55
CA GLN A 324 12.28 -12.82 8.04
C GLN A 324 11.51 -12.55 6.75
N GLY A 325 11.29 -11.27 6.45
CA GLY A 325 10.70 -10.84 5.17
C GLY A 325 9.20 -11.08 5.04
N ILE A 326 8.50 -11.52 6.09
CA ILE A 326 7.03 -11.55 6.13
C ILE A 326 6.49 -10.15 5.88
N ARG A 327 5.49 -10.09 5.00
CA ARG A 327 4.81 -8.86 4.57
C ARG A 327 3.44 -8.75 5.19
N LEU A 328 2.83 -7.56 5.06
CA LEU A 328 1.43 -7.32 5.32
C LEU A 328 0.67 -7.28 3.99
N PRO A 329 0.08 -8.38 3.49
CA PRO A 329 -0.62 -8.36 2.21
C PRO A 329 -1.79 -7.40 2.28
N GLY A 330 -1.81 -6.37 1.44
CA GLY A 330 -2.91 -5.41 1.36
C GLY A 330 -4.10 -5.98 0.57
N SER A 331 -4.76 -5.10 -0.17
CA SER A 331 -5.78 -5.45 -1.17
C SER A 331 -5.70 -4.52 -2.37
N PHE A 332 -6.03 -5.04 -3.55
CA PHE A 332 -6.08 -4.24 -4.78
C PHE A 332 -7.26 -3.23 -4.77
N ASP A 333 -8.40 -3.65 -4.22
CA ASP A 333 -9.59 -2.82 -4.06
C ASP A 333 -10.14 -2.93 -2.63
N GLY A 334 -10.42 -1.77 -2.02
CA GLY A 334 -10.84 -1.69 -0.62
C GLY A 334 -12.28 -2.13 -0.39
N PHE A 335 -13.18 -1.87 -1.34
CA PHE A 335 -14.56 -2.32 -1.27
C PHE A 335 -14.62 -3.85 -1.36
N GLU A 336 -13.97 -4.43 -2.36
CA GLU A 336 -13.81 -5.88 -2.54
C GLU A 336 -13.26 -6.54 -1.25
N MET A 337 -12.23 -5.96 -0.65
CA MET A 337 -11.66 -6.46 0.61
C MET A 337 -12.65 -6.39 1.77
N ALA A 338 -13.44 -5.31 1.87
CA ALA A 338 -14.42 -5.18 2.93
C ALA A 338 -15.61 -6.14 2.76
N VAL A 339 -16.08 -6.38 1.52
CA VAL A 339 -17.08 -7.43 1.24
C VAL A 339 -16.55 -8.80 1.67
N ARG A 340 -15.32 -9.15 1.28
CA ARG A 340 -14.68 -10.41 1.71
C ARG A 340 -14.56 -10.51 3.23
N ALA A 341 -14.26 -9.41 3.93
CA ALA A 341 -14.22 -9.38 5.39
C ALA A 341 -15.58 -9.66 6.02
N ILE A 342 -16.67 -9.09 5.48
CA ILE A 342 -18.04 -9.33 5.94
C ILE A 342 -18.46 -10.78 5.65
N LEU A 343 -18.20 -11.29 4.45
CA LEU A 343 -18.51 -12.66 4.06
C LEU A 343 -17.79 -13.68 4.96
N GLY A 344 -16.54 -13.41 5.32
CA GLY A 344 -15.70 -14.28 6.15
C GLY A 344 -15.98 -14.25 7.65
N GLN A 345 -16.95 -13.48 8.13
CA GLN A 345 -17.29 -13.44 9.55
C GLN A 345 -17.70 -14.85 10.04
N GLN A 346 -17.14 -15.28 11.18
CA GLN A 346 -17.55 -16.51 11.89
C GLN A 346 -17.53 -17.81 11.06
N ILE A 347 -16.79 -17.86 9.95
CA ILE A 347 -16.66 -19.05 9.09
C ILE A 347 -15.20 -19.30 8.74
N THR A 348 -14.92 -20.46 8.15
CA THR A 348 -13.55 -20.80 7.70
C THR A 348 -13.14 -19.94 6.50
N VAL A 349 -11.82 -19.76 6.30
CA VAL A 349 -11.28 -19.06 5.13
C VAL A 349 -11.77 -19.68 3.81
N LYS A 350 -11.82 -21.02 3.75
CA LYS A 350 -12.34 -21.76 2.58
C LYS A 350 -13.81 -21.43 2.29
N ALA A 351 -14.66 -21.38 3.32
CA ALA A 351 -16.07 -21.03 3.16
C ALA A 351 -16.24 -19.56 2.74
N ALA A 352 -15.45 -18.64 3.31
CA ALA A 352 -15.43 -17.23 2.93
C ALA A 352 -15.04 -17.03 1.46
N HIS A 353 -13.97 -17.70 1.03
CA HIS A 353 -13.53 -17.78 -0.37
C HIS A 353 -14.66 -18.25 -1.29
N THR A 354 -15.37 -19.34 -0.93
CA THR A 354 -16.49 -19.85 -1.73
C THR A 354 -17.64 -18.84 -1.84
N LEU A 355 -18.02 -18.18 -0.74
CA LEU A 355 -19.08 -17.15 -0.77
C LEU A 355 -18.67 -15.95 -1.62
N ALA A 356 -17.41 -15.51 -1.53
CA ALA A 356 -16.90 -14.41 -2.34
C ALA A 356 -16.89 -14.77 -3.84
N GLY A 357 -16.55 -16.02 -4.19
CA GLY A 357 -16.67 -16.56 -5.55
C GLY A 357 -18.10 -16.51 -6.09
N ARG A 358 -19.09 -16.98 -5.29
CA ARG A 358 -20.51 -16.91 -5.67
C ARG A 358 -20.99 -15.48 -5.82
N PHE A 359 -20.58 -14.59 -4.92
CA PHE A 359 -20.95 -13.17 -4.98
C PHE A 359 -20.41 -12.50 -6.25
N ALA A 360 -19.14 -12.74 -6.58
CA ALA A 360 -18.54 -12.24 -7.82
C ALA A 360 -19.20 -12.84 -9.06
N GLU A 361 -19.50 -14.14 -9.07
CA GLU A 361 -20.17 -14.80 -10.19
C GLU A 361 -21.59 -14.29 -10.43
N ALA A 362 -22.35 -14.03 -9.36
CA ALA A 362 -23.75 -13.61 -9.45
C ALA A 362 -23.91 -12.12 -9.79
N PHE A 363 -23.04 -11.25 -9.25
CA PHE A 363 -23.21 -9.79 -9.34
C PHE A 363 -22.07 -9.08 -10.06
N GLY A 364 -20.97 -9.78 -10.36
CA GLY A 364 -19.88 -9.26 -11.16
C GLY A 364 -20.16 -9.30 -12.66
N THR A 365 -19.25 -8.71 -13.43
CA THR A 365 -19.35 -8.66 -14.89
C THR A 365 -18.44 -9.70 -15.52
N ARG A 366 -18.93 -10.47 -16.49
CA ARG A 366 -18.06 -11.41 -17.24
C ARG A 366 -17.04 -10.66 -18.08
N ILE A 367 -15.80 -11.16 -18.10
CA ILE A 367 -14.71 -10.65 -18.93
C ILE A 367 -14.04 -11.80 -19.67
N HIS A 368 -13.73 -11.58 -20.94
CA HIS A 368 -12.91 -12.50 -21.72
C HIS A 368 -11.45 -12.07 -21.60
N THR A 369 -10.60 -12.99 -21.15
CA THR A 369 -9.16 -12.76 -21.02
C THR A 369 -8.39 -13.88 -21.69
N THR A 370 -7.10 -13.65 -21.92
CA THR A 370 -6.15 -14.70 -22.35
C THR A 370 -5.91 -15.76 -21.28
N HIS A 371 -6.37 -15.53 -20.05
CA HIS A 371 -6.19 -16.40 -18.89
C HIS A 371 -7.51 -17.10 -18.56
N ARG A 372 -7.58 -18.41 -18.83
CA ARG A 372 -8.81 -19.22 -18.64
C ARG A 372 -9.46 -19.12 -17.26
N ALA A 373 -8.67 -18.84 -16.22
CA ALA A 373 -9.14 -18.73 -14.83
C ALA A 373 -9.70 -17.35 -14.48
N LEU A 374 -9.46 -16.32 -15.30
CA LEU A 374 -9.93 -14.95 -15.12
C LEU A 374 -11.12 -14.69 -16.04
N THR A 375 -12.32 -14.83 -15.47
CA THR A 375 -13.59 -14.82 -16.21
C THR A 375 -14.55 -13.73 -15.72
N THR A 376 -14.25 -13.10 -14.59
CA THR A 376 -15.22 -12.28 -13.85
C THR A 376 -14.53 -11.07 -13.23
N LEU A 377 -15.13 -9.90 -13.42
CA LEU A 377 -14.81 -8.67 -12.69
C LEU A 377 -15.59 -8.66 -11.38
N PHE A 378 -14.94 -8.32 -10.27
CA PHE A 378 -15.66 -8.14 -9.01
C PHE A 378 -16.65 -6.96 -9.13
N PRO A 379 -17.88 -7.06 -8.56
CA PRO A 379 -18.87 -5.99 -8.59
C PRO A 379 -18.34 -4.72 -7.90
N SER A 380 -18.68 -3.56 -8.44
CA SER A 380 -18.35 -2.27 -7.81
C SER A 380 -19.29 -1.97 -6.64
N ALA A 381 -18.94 -0.96 -5.83
CA ALA A 381 -19.81 -0.49 -4.76
C ALA A 381 -21.14 0.04 -5.31
N GLU A 382 -21.12 0.69 -6.47
CA GLU A 382 -22.33 1.22 -7.11
C GLU A 382 -23.29 0.08 -7.44
N VAL A 383 -22.80 -1.00 -8.05
CA VAL A 383 -23.61 -2.18 -8.33
C VAL A 383 -24.15 -2.79 -7.04
N ALA A 384 -23.29 -3.03 -6.06
CA ALA A 384 -23.68 -3.69 -4.82
C ALA A 384 -24.70 -2.91 -3.98
N SER A 385 -24.66 -1.57 -4.04
CA SER A 385 -25.63 -0.70 -3.35
C SER A 385 -27.06 -0.79 -3.89
N THR A 386 -27.23 -1.29 -5.13
CA THR A 386 -28.54 -1.44 -5.77
C THR A 386 -29.18 -2.80 -5.56
N LEU A 387 -28.44 -3.75 -4.96
CA LEU A 387 -28.92 -5.11 -4.72
C LEU A 387 -29.93 -5.16 -3.58
N SER A 388 -30.88 -6.08 -3.66
CA SER A 388 -31.78 -6.40 -2.54
C SER A 388 -31.12 -7.40 -1.58
N ILE A 389 -31.61 -7.42 -0.34
CA ILE A 389 -31.18 -8.40 0.67
C ILE A 389 -31.42 -9.83 0.16
N ASP A 390 -32.57 -10.09 -0.48
CA ASP A 390 -32.96 -11.41 -0.96
C ASP A 390 -32.05 -11.91 -2.09
N GLN A 391 -31.66 -11.01 -3.01
CA GLN A 391 -30.70 -11.35 -4.06
C GLN A 391 -29.40 -11.87 -3.47
N ILE A 392 -28.80 -11.15 -2.51
CA ILE A 392 -27.55 -11.59 -1.87
C ILE A 392 -27.79 -12.84 -1.01
N ALA A 393 -28.92 -12.91 -0.29
CA ALA A 393 -29.22 -14.01 0.62
C ALA A 393 -29.40 -15.35 -0.11
N SER A 394 -29.91 -15.33 -1.34
CA SER A 394 -30.05 -16.50 -2.21
C SER A 394 -28.73 -17.25 -2.47
N LEU A 395 -27.57 -16.60 -2.27
CA LEU A 395 -26.24 -17.20 -2.42
C LEU A 395 -25.77 -18.02 -1.20
N GLY A 396 -26.61 -18.13 -0.16
CA GLY A 396 -26.28 -18.71 1.13
C GLY A 396 -25.61 -17.72 2.09
N ILE A 397 -25.79 -16.41 1.85
CA ILE A 397 -25.30 -15.34 2.72
C ILE A 397 -26.43 -14.96 3.66
N ILE A 398 -26.18 -14.88 4.97
CA ILE A 398 -27.24 -14.51 5.92
C ILE A 398 -27.72 -13.07 5.68
N SER A 399 -29.02 -12.82 5.82
CA SER A 399 -29.66 -11.51 5.52
C SER A 399 -29.00 -10.34 6.24
N LYS A 400 -28.51 -10.54 7.47
CA LYS A 400 -27.78 -9.52 8.21
C LYS A 400 -26.49 -9.09 7.50
N ARG A 401 -25.72 -10.03 6.94
CA ARG A 401 -24.49 -9.74 6.17
C ARG A 401 -24.81 -9.10 4.82
N ALA A 402 -25.87 -9.56 4.16
CA ALA A 402 -26.36 -8.94 2.93
C ALA A 402 -26.69 -7.45 3.18
N HIS A 403 -27.44 -7.15 4.23
CA HIS A 403 -27.76 -5.78 4.63
C HIS A 403 -26.49 -4.96 4.95
N THR A 404 -25.52 -5.53 5.68
CA THR A 404 -24.24 -4.87 5.95
C THR A 404 -23.47 -4.53 4.66
N ILE A 405 -23.44 -5.44 3.67
CA ILE A 405 -22.77 -5.22 2.38
C ILE A 405 -23.43 -4.06 1.63
N ILE A 406 -24.77 -4.01 1.58
CA ILE A 406 -25.52 -2.96 0.88
C ILE A 406 -25.26 -1.59 1.53
N ILE A 407 -25.36 -1.47 2.87
CA ILE A 407 -25.08 -0.21 3.58
C ILE A 407 -23.63 0.25 3.33
N LEU A 408 -22.67 -0.67 3.42
CA LEU A 408 -21.27 -0.35 3.18
C LEU A 408 -21.05 0.14 1.74
N ALA A 409 -21.65 -0.54 0.77
CA ALA A 409 -21.57 -0.17 -0.64
C ALA A 409 -22.16 1.23 -0.88
N GLU A 410 -23.33 1.53 -0.32
CA GLU A 410 -23.96 2.85 -0.40
C GLU A 410 -23.06 3.96 0.15
N LYS A 411 -22.48 3.76 1.34
CA LYS A 411 -21.57 4.73 1.97
C LYS A 411 -20.30 4.97 1.16
N ILE A 412 -19.76 3.94 0.52
CA ILE A 412 -18.58 4.06 -0.34
C ILE A 412 -18.94 4.78 -1.65
N SER A 413 -20.04 4.42 -2.30
CA SER A 413 -20.49 5.09 -3.53
C SER A 413 -20.83 6.57 -3.31
N LYS A 414 -21.28 6.95 -2.10
CA LYS A 414 -21.47 8.34 -1.69
C LYS A 414 -20.20 9.03 -1.19
N SER A 415 -19.05 8.35 -1.22
CA SER A 415 -17.76 8.83 -0.70
C SER A 415 -17.77 9.22 0.79
N GLU A 416 -18.71 8.70 1.58
CA GLU A 416 -18.75 8.88 3.04
C GLU A 416 -17.67 8.04 3.75
N ILE A 417 -17.22 6.95 3.10
CA ILE A 417 -16.14 6.08 3.57
C ILE A 417 -15.14 5.89 2.42
N VAL A 418 -13.87 6.15 2.70
CA VAL A 418 -12.76 5.90 1.78
C VAL A 418 -11.94 4.71 2.30
N LEU A 419 -11.92 3.62 1.54
CA LEU A 419 -11.15 2.40 1.86
C LEU A 419 -9.87 2.33 1.03
N GLN A 420 -8.95 3.25 1.28
CA GLN A 420 -7.65 3.32 0.60
C GLN A 420 -6.54 3.66 1.59
N PRO A 421 -5.26 3.34 1.31
CA PRO A 421 -4.15 3.59 2.24
C PRO A 421 -3.95 5.05 2.69
N SER A 422 -4.49 6.00 1.94
CA SER A 422 -4.51 7.42 2.26
C SER A 422 -5.47 7.83 3.37
N ALA A 423 -6.46 7.00 3.70
CA ALA A 423 -7.51 7.34 4.66
C ALA A 423 -7.02 7.21 6.12
N SER A 424 -7.60 8.02 7.01
CA SER A 424 -7.33 7.95 8.45
C SER A 424 -7.81 6.61 9.05
N PRO A 425 -6.91 5.79 9.64
CA PRO A 425 -7.29 4.54 10.27
C PRO A 425 -8.32 4.71 11.39
N ASP A 426 -8.13 5.70 12.27
CA ASP A 426 -9.00 5.89 13.45
C ASP A 426 -10.40 6.34 13.04
N ILE A 427 -10.51 7.31 12.12
CA ILE A 427 -11.80 7.76 11.60
C ILE A 427 -12.48 6.62 10.86
N THR A 428 -11.77 5.94 9.96
CA THR A 428 -12.35 4.85 9.18
C THR A 428 -12.80 3.69 10.07
N ILE A 429 -12.01 3.28 11.07
CA ILE A 429 -12.40 2.23 12.03
C ILE A 429 -13.66 2.65 12.78
N ASN A 430 -13.71 3.88 13.31
CA ASN A 430 -14.88 4.38 14.04
C ASN A 430 -16.12 4.39 13.14
N THR A 431 -16.03 4.93 11.92
CA THR A 431 -17.14 4.97 10.96
C THR A 431 -17.60 3.56 10.56
N LEU A 432 -16.66 2.64 10.31
CA LEU A 432 -16.97 1.24 10.01
C LEU A 432 -17.74 0.58 11.15
N THR A 433 -17.36 0.81 12.42
CA THR A 433 -18.05 0.21 13.57
C THR A 433 -19.48 0.73 13.80
N GLN A 434 -19.85 1.86 13.18
CA GLN A 434 -21.24 2.35 13.20
C GLN A 434 -22.14 1.60 12.22
N ILE A 435 -21.58 0.81 11.30
CA ILE A 435 -22.38 0.01 10.36
C ILE A 435 -22.87 -1.26 11.07
N PRO A 436 -24.20 -1.52 11.11
CA PRO A 436 -24.73 -2.74 11.70
C PRO A 436 -24.12 -4.00 11.07
N GLY A 437 -23.50 -4.84 11.90
CA GLY A 437 -22.81 -6.06 11.45
C GLY A 437 -21.30 -5.93 11.27
N ILE A 438 -20.73 -4.74 11.44
CA ILE A 438 -19.27 -4.53 11.49
C ILE A 438 -18.85 -4.25 12.93
N GLY A 439 -18.27 -5.26 13.58
CA GLY A 439 -17.66 -5.10 14.90
C GLY A 439 -16.18 -4.71 14.84
N PRO A 440 -15.53 -4.53 16.01
CA PRO A 440 -14.11 -4.16 16.10
C PRO A 440 -13.18 -5.09 15.32
N TRP A 441 -13.44 -6.41 15.31
CA TRP A 441 -12.66 -7.37 14.52
C TRP A 441 -12.69 -7.04 13.03
N THR A 442 -13.89 -6.88 12.47
CA THR A 442 -14.08 -6.62 11.04
C THR A 442 -13.47 -5.26 10.66
N ALA A 443 -13.68 -4.23 11.48
CA ALA A 443 -13.13 -2.90 11.24
C ALA A 443 -11.59 -2.90 11.25
N HIS A 444 -10.95 -3.55 12.23
CA HIS A 444 -9.50 -3.67 12.27
C HIS A 444 -8.95 -4.55 11.14
N TYR A 445 -9.65 -5.61 10.74
CA TYR A 445 -9.23 -6.42 9.60
C TYR A 445 -9.33 -5.65 8.28
N ILE A 446 -10.38 -4.82 8.10
CA ILE A 446 -10.48 -3.89 6.96
C ILE A 446 -9.36 -2.85 7.01
N ALA A 447 -9.10 -2.23 8.17
CA ALA A 447 -7.99 -1.27 8.32
C ALA A 447 -6.63 -1.91 7.97
N MET A 448 -6.41 -3.14 8.46
CA MET A 448 -5.19 -3.92 8.20
C MET A 448 -4.98 -4.18 6.70
N ARG A 449 -6.03 -4.60 5.98
CA ARG A 449 -5.93 -5.09 4.61
C ARG A 449 -6.20 -4.01 3.55
N ALA A 450 -7.24 -3.20 3.72
CA ALA A 450 -7.68 -2.19 2.76
C ALA A 450 -6.93 -0.86 2.93
N LEU A 451 -6.73 -0.40 4.17
CA LEU A 451 -5.94 0.81 4.44
C LEU A 451 -4.45 0.50 4.58
N HIS A 452 -4.08 -0.77 4.55
CA HIS A 452 -2.70 -1.22 4.74
C HIS A 452 -2.10 -0.71 6.07
N TRP A 453 -2.92 -0.61 7.12
CA TRP A 453 -2.55 -0.03 8.40
C TRP A 453 -1.66 -0.99 9.23
N PRO A 454 -0.38 -0.65 9.49
CA PRO A 454 0.60 -1.54 10.12
C PRO A 454 0.35 -1.83 11.59
N ASP A 455 -0.44 -0.99 12.26
CA ASP A 455 -0.73 -1.13 13.69
C ASP A 455 -2.15 -1.65 13.96
N ALA A 456 -2.87 -2.13 12.93
CA ALA A 456 -4.17 -2.76 13.09
C ALA A 456 -4.05 -4.07 13.89
N PHE A 457 -4.99 -4.31 14.81
CA PHE A 457 -5.01 -5.53 15.61
C PHE A 457 -6.45 -6.05 15.85
N PRO A 458 -6.93 -7.01 15.04
CA PRO A 458 -8.25 -7.62 15.20
C PRO A 458 -8.25 -8.60 16.40
N HIS A 459 -8.20 -8.07 17.61
CA HIS A 459 -7.91 -8.82 18.86
C HIS A 459 -8.86 -9.97 19.19
N THR A 460 -10.06 -10.05 18.60
CA THR A 460 -10.98 -11.21 18.78
C THR A 460 -10.83 -12.27 17.68
N ASP A 461 -9.75 -12.24 16.90
CA ASP A 461 -9.47 -13.22 15.87
C ASP A 461 -9.15 -14.60 16.46
N LEU A 462 -9.79 -15.65 15.95
CA LEU A 462 -9.59 -17.02 16.45
C LEU A 462 -8.16 -17.52 16.26
N GLY A 463 -7.50 -17.12 15.16
CA GLY A 463 -6.10 -17.45 14.92
C GLY A 463 -5.18 -16.78 15.95
N ILE A 464 -5.40 -15.50 16.22
CA ILE A 464 -4.66 -14.78 17.27
C ILE A 464 -4.88 -15.43 18.64
N MET A 465 -6.13 -15.74 19.00
CA MET A 465 -6.46 -16.40 20.27
C MET A 465 -5.77 -17.76 20.41
N LYS A 466 -5.75 -18.55 19.33
CA LYS A 466 -5.11 -19.87 19.31
C LYS A 466 -3.59 -19.76 19.42
N ALA A 467 -2.97 -18.87 18.67
CA ALA A 467 -1.52 -18.68 18.66
C ALA A 467 -1.00 -18.17 20.02
N LEU A 468 -1.77 -17.29 20.68
CA LEU A 468 -1.43 -16.75 22.01
C LEU A 468 -1.95 -17.59 23.17
N GLN A 469 -2.75 -18.62 22.91
CA GLN A 469 -3.43 -19.44 23.91
C GLN A 469 -4.22 -18.61 24.94
N GLU A 470 -4.84 -17.52 24.49
CA GLU A 470 -5.59 -16.59 25.32
C GLU A 470 -6.88 -16.15 24.60
N ARG A 471 -7.98 -16.03 25.34
CA ARG A 471 -9.30 -15.69 24.77
C ARG A 471 -9.85 -14.37 25.30
N ARG A 472 -9.30 -13.83 26.38
CA ARG A 472 -9.78 -12.60 27.02
C ARG A 472 -9.32 -11.38 26.23
N PRO A 473 -10.23 -10.56 25.66
CA PRO A 473 -9.88 -9.39 24.85
C PRO A 473 -8.89 -8.44 25.53
N LYS A 474 -9.11 -8.12 26.81
CA LYS A 474 -8.25 -7.21 27.57
C LYS A 474 -6.80 -7.70 27.68
N LYS A 475 -6.59 -9.01 27.85
CA LYS A 475 -5.25 -9.61 27.93
C LYS A 475 -4.58 -9.67 26.56
N LEU A 476 -5.33 -10.00 25.51
CA LEU A 476 -4.83 -10.00 24.14
C LEU A 476 -4.35 -8.61 23.71
N LEU A 477 -5.14 -7.58 24.03
CA LEU A 477 -4.75 -6.18 23.78
C LEU A 477 -3.47 -5.83 24.54
N ALA A 478 -3.39 -6.16 25.84
CA ALA A 478 -2.19 -5.91 26.64
C ALA A 478 -0.94 -6.65 26.12
N LEU A 479 -1.08 -7.91 25.69
CA LEU A 479 0.01 -8.68 25.08
C LEU A 479 0.47 -8.07 23.75
N ALA A 480 -0.46 -7.53 22.98
CA ALA A 480 -0.18 -6.96 21.66
C ALA A 480 0.52 -5.60 21.74
N GLU A 481 0.43 -4.88 22.86
CA GLU A 481 1.06 -3.57 23.03
C GLU A 481 2.54 -3.64 22.68
N LYS A 482 3.29 -4.64 23.16
CA LYS A 482 4.75 -4.75 22.90
C LYS A 482 5.15 -4.79 21.41
N TRP A 483 4.22 -5.14 20.52
CA TRP A 483 4.46 -5.20 19.08
C TRP A 483 4.13 -3.90 18.35
N ARG A 484 3.56 -2.91 19.04
CA ARG A 484 3.42 -1.58 18.46
C ARG A 484 4.79 -1.05 18.04
N PRO A 485 4.83 -0.26 16.96
CA PRO A 485 3.70 0.19 16.15
C PRO A 485 3.34 -0.78 14.98
N TRP A 486 3.83 -2.03 14.98
CA TRP A 486 3.63 -3.00 13.89
C TRP A 486 2.78 -4.21 14.30
N ARG A 487 1.69 -3.98 15.04
CA ARG A 487 0.80 -5.07 15.48
C ARG A 487 0.23 -5.88 14.31
N ALA A 488 -0.03 -5.29 13.15
CA ALA A 488 -0.52 -6.03 11.98
C ALA A 488 0.53 -7.04 11.47
N TYR A 489 1.81 -6.71 11.51
CA TYR A 489 2.87 -7.67 11.19
C TYR A 489 2.94 -8.77 12.24
N ALA A 490 2.73 -8.45 13.52
CA ALA A 490 2.62 -9.48 14.56
C ALA A 490 1.47 -10.46 14.27
N VAL A 491 0.32 -9.97 13.80
CA VAL A 491 -0.79 -10.84 13.35
C VAL A 491 -0.35 -11.79 12.24
N MET A 492 0.40 -11.29 11.24
CA MET A 492 0.92 -12.14 10.16
C MET A 492 1.85 -13.24 10.66
N HIS A 493 2.72 -12.94 11.63
CA HIS A 493 3.56 -13.94 12.28
C HIS A 493 2.75 -14.95 13.12
N LEU A 494 1.75 -14.50 13.88
CA LEU A 494 0.88 -15.38 14.69
C LEU A 494 0.05 -16.32 13.81
N TRP A 495 -0.48 -15.84 12.68
CA TRP A 495 -1.19 -16.70 11.74
C TRP A 495 -0.26 -17.70 11.06
N HIS A 496 0.94 -17.26 10.67
CA HIS A 496 1.94 -18.14 10.08
C HIS A 496 2.38 -19.24 11.07
N SER A 497 2.54 -18.90 12.35
CA SER A 497 2.94 -19.85 13.38
C SER A 497 1.92 -20.96 13.63
N LEU A 498 0.69 -20.86 13.12
CA LEU A 498 -0.31 -21.93 13.20
C LEU A 498 -0.26 -22.93 12.05
N ARG A 499 0.53 -22.66 11.00
CA ARG A 499 0.65 -23.51 9.81
C ARG A 499 1.77 -24.54 9.94
N GLU A 500 2.86 -24.16 10.61
CA GLU A 500 3.99 -25.05 10.93
C GLU A 500 3.71 -25.74 12.28
N PRO A 501 4.00 -27.04 12.45
CA PRO A 501 3.93 -27.67 13.76
C PRO A 501 4.92 -26.98 14.70
N TRP A 502 4.36 -26.23 15.65
CA TRP A 502 5.08 -25.73 16.81
C TRP A 502 5.84 -26.88 17.47
N ASN A 503 7.18 -26.81 17.52
CA ASN A 503 7.90 -27.59 18.51
C ASN A 503 7.38 -27.16 19.88
N ASN A 504 6.73 -28.09 20.58
CA ASN A 504 6.00 -27.93 21.85
C ASN A 504 6.90 -27.41 22.99
N SER A 505 7.36 -26.17 22.91
CA SER A 505 7.87 -25.42 24.05
C SER A 505 6.99 -24.18 24.18
N PRO A 506 6.33 -23.97 25.33
CA PRO A 506 5.44 -22.83 25.51
C PRO A 506 6.19 -21.53 25.22
N ILE A 507 5.57 -20.59 24.48
CA ILE A 507 6.04 -19.21 24.56
C ILE A 507 5.74 -18.77 25.99
N ASN A 508 6.75 -18.84 26.85
CA ASN A 508 6.68 -18.23 28.16
C ASN A 508 6.79 -16.70 27.94
N ILE A 509 5.71 -16.10 27.46
CA ILE A 509 5.56 -14.64 27.27
C ILE A 509 5.43 -13.94 28.63
N THR A 510 5.21 -14.71 29.70
CA THR A 510 4.79 -14.19 31.00
C THR A 510 5.90 -13.67 31.91
N ASN A 511 7.18 -13.77 31.56
CA ASN A 511 8.26 -13.16 32.36
C ASN A 511 9.29 -12.48 31.44
N GLN A 512 9.04 -11.21 31.10
CA GLN A 512 10.13 -10.25 30.92
C GLN A 512 10.10 -9.32 32.12
N PRO A 513 11.16 -9.29 32.96
CA PRO A 513 11.38 -8.09 33.76
C PRO A 513 11.68 -6.96 32.78
N LEU A 514 11.14 -5.77 33.07
CA LEU A 514 11.57 -4.51 32.47
C LEU A 514 13.02 -4.24 32.93
N GLU A 515 13.99 -5.00 32.42
CA GLU A 515 15.39 -4.76 32.71
C GLU A 515 15.94 -3.67 31.78
N ASN A 516 16.44 -2.63 32.45
CA ASN A 516 17.01 -1.41 31.92
C ASN A 516 17.92 -1.64 30.70
N THR A 517 17.42 -1.33 29.51
CA THR A 517 18.22 -1.24 28.28
C THR A 517 18.92 0.13 28.20
N VAL A 518 19.66 0.48 29.26
CA VAL A 518 20.50 1.68 29.33
C VAL A 518 21.89 1.25 29.79
N THR A 519 22.63 0.49 28.96
CA THR A 519 24.11 0.41 28.94
C THR A 519 24.57 -0.68 27.97
N SER A 520 24.66 -0.37 26.67
CA SER A 520 25.54 -1.11 25.73
C SER A 520 25.72 -0.43 24.35
N ILE A 521 25.47 0.88 24.23
CA ILE A 521 25.68 1.62 22.97
C ILE A 521 27.01 2.42 22.97
N SER A 522 27.83 2.34 24.02
CA SER A 522 29.01 3.22 24.16
C SER A 522 30.39 2.62 23.83
N THR A 523 30.50 1.41 23.27
CA THR A 523 31.82 0.75 23.16
C THR A 523 32.24 0.27 21.78
N GLN A 524 31.67 0.82 20.69
CA GLN A 524 32.06 0.41 19.32
C GLN A 524 32.48 1.58 18.40
N CYS A 525 33.12 2.60 18.97
CA CYS A 525 33.65 3.74 18.21
C CYS A 525 35.08 4.15 18.63
N LYS A 526 35.91 3.20 19.10
CA LYS A 526 37.28 3.51 19.56
C LYS A 526 38.43 2.66 19.01
N GLU A 527 38.20 1.80 18.02
CA GLU A 527 39.29 1.09 17.35
C GLU A 527 39.12 1.16 15.84
N GLN A 528 39.63 2.27 15.28
CA GLN A 528 40.31 2.38 13.99
C GLN A 528 40.79 3.83 13.91
N SER A 529 41.93 4.05 14.57
CA SER A 529 42.85 5.17 14.35
C SER A 529 43.48 5.08 12.98
#